data_AF-X1BE24-F1
#
_entry.id   AF-X1BE24-F1
#
_cell.length_a   1.000
_cell.length_b   1.000
_cell.length_c   1.000
_cell.angle_alpha   90.00
_cell.angle_beta   90.00
_cell.angle_gamma   90.00
#
_symmetry.space_group_name_H-M   'P 1'
#
loop_
_entity.id
_entity.type
_entity.pdbx_description
1 polymer ?
#
loop_
_entity_poly.entity_id
_entity_poly.type
_entity_poly.pdbx_seq_one_letter_code
_entity_poly.pdbx_strand_id
1 'polypeptide(L)' 'MKTLSPDISDKLEIPLTNIYNIASFYKHFNLEPQGKYNILVCMGTACYIRGA' A
#
# COMPACT_ATOMS: atom_id res chain seq x y z
N MET A 1 -2.75 -11.13 4.55
CA MET A 1 -1.76 -11.77 3.66
C MET A 1 -2.37 -12.29 2.35
N LYS A 2 -3.51 -11.77 1.85
CA LYS A 2 -4.04 -12.15 0.53
C LYS A 2 -3.36 -11.32 -0.57
N THR A 3 -2.16 -11.78 -0.88
CA THR A 3 -1.66 -12.00 -2.24
C THR A 3 -1.92 -10.92 -3.28
N LEU A 4 -0.91 -10.09 -3.52
CA LEU A 4 -0.62 -9.52 -4.83
C LEU A 4 -0.19 -10.69 -5.75
N SER A 5 -1.09 -11.63 -6.05
CA SER A 5 -0.80 -12.89 -6.75
C SER A 5 -1.00 -12.78 -8.26
N PRO A 6 -0.44 -13.75 -9.02
CA PRO A 6 -0.78 -14.00 -10.43
C PRO A 6 -2.29 -13.99 -10.71
N ASP A 7 -3.16 -14.37 -9.76
CA ASP A 7 -4.63 -14.36 -9.96
C ASP A 7 -5.19 -12.98 -10.38
N ILE A 8 -4.60 -11.89 -9.88
CA ILE A 8 -5.02 -10.51 -10.22
C ILE A 8 -4.50 -10.15 -11.62
N SER A 9 -3.28 -10.56 -11.93
CA SER A 9 -2.66 -10.43 -13.25
C SER A 9 -3.47 -11.16 -14.32
N ASP A 10 -3.92 -12.39 -14.01
CA ASP A 10 -4.66 -13.25 -14.93
C ASP A 10 -6.10 -12.76 -15.13
N LYS A 11 -6.75 -12.23 -14.09
CA LYS A 11 -8.11 -11.68 -14.19
C LYS A 11 -8.19 -10.36 -14.93
N LEU A 12 -7.15 -9.54 -14.83
CA LEU A 12 -7.11 -8.22 -15.42
C LEU A 12 -6.33 -8.18 -16.74
N GLU A 13 -5.69 -9.28 -17.13
CA GLU A 13 -4.78 -9.37 -18.28
C GLU A 13 -3.66 -8.30 -18.24
N ILE A 14 -3.26 -7.88 -17.04
CA ILE A 14 -2.22 -6.88 -16.83
C ILE A 14 -0.95 -7.60 -16.36
N PRO A 15 0.23 -7.33 -16.96
CA PRO A 15 1.48 -7.94 -16.52
C PRO A 15 1.76 -7.71 -15.04
N LEU A 16 2.25 -8.73 -14.34
CA LEU A 16 2.67 -8.64 -12.93
C LEU A 16 3.56 -7.43 -12.66
N THR A 17 4.50 -7.11 -13.56
CA THR A 17 5.39 -5.93 -13.43
C THR A 17 4.62 -4.62 -13.25
N ASN A 18 3.51 -4.43 -13.96
CA ASN A 18 2.68 -3.22 -13.82
C ASN A 18 1.97 -3.19 -12.47
N ILE A 19 1.49 -4.34 -11.99
CA ILE A 19 0.85 -4.46 -10.68
C ILE A 19 1.84 -4.12 -9.56
N TYR A 20 3.08 -4.63 -9.66
CA TYR A 20 4.15 -4.29 -8.73
C TYR A 20 4.53 -2.80 -8.79
N ASN A 21 4.54 -2.18 -9.97
CA ASN A 21 4.79 -0.75 -10.11
C ASN A 21 3.71 0.08 -9.39
N ILE A 22 2.44 -0.29 -9.53
CA ILE A 22 1.34 0.39 -8.85
C ILE A 22 1.40 0.16 -7.34
N ALA A 23 1.63 -1.08 -6.91
CA ALA A 23 1.70 -1.45 -5.51
C ALA A 23 2.87 -0.77 -4.78
N SER A 24 3.99 -0.56 -5.45
CA SER A 24 5.15 0.15 -4.88
C SER A 24 4.97 1.68 -4.90
N PHE A 25 4.22 2.22 -5.86
CA PHE A 25 3.97 3.65 -5.97
C PHE A 25 3.02 4.18 -4.88
N TYR A 26 1.92 3.46 -4.62
CA TYR A 26 0.94 3.89 -3.63
C TYR A 26 1.28 3.38 -2.24
N LYS A 27 1.49 4.32 -1.31
CA LYS A 27 1.72 4.07 0.13
C LYS A 27 0.68 3.20 0.85
N HIS A 28 -0.49 2.97 0.22
CA HIS A 28 -1.55 2.16 0.79
C HIS A 28 -1.23 0.66 0.78
N PHE A 29 -0.47 0.20 -0.21
CA PHE A 29 -0.12 -1.20 -0.33
C PHE A 29 1.12 -1.51 0.49
N ASN A 30 1.03 -2.57 1.28
CA ASN A 30 2.16 -3.10 2.03
C ASN A 30 2.62 -4.39 1.36
N LEU A 31 3.84 -4.37 0.82
CA LEU A 31 4.47 -5.53 0.18
C LEU A 31 4.95 -6.55 1.23
N GLU A 32 5.28 -6.06 2.42
CA GLU A 32 5.71 -6.86 3.57
C GLU A 32 4.60 -6.95 4.62
N PRO A 33 4.51 -8.07 5.36
CA PRO A 33 3.50 -8.25 6.39
C PRO A 33 3.64 -7.18 7.47
N GLN A 34 2.56 -6.43 7.68
CA GLN A 34 2.49 -5.43 8.75
C GLN A 34 2.23 -6.11 10.10
N GLY A 35 2.72 -5.48 11.17
CA GLY A 35 2.41 -5.91 12.52
C GLY A 35 0.91 -5.87 12.82
N LYS A 36 0.51 -6.49 13.94
CA LYS A 36 -0.90 -6.56 14.37
C LYS A 36 -1.57 -5.18 14.50
N TYR A 37 -0.79 -4.16 14.84
CA TYR A 37 -1.26 -2.79 14.99
C TYR A 37 -0.49 -1.88 14.02
N ASN A 38 -1.22 -1.17 13.17
CA ASN A 38 -0.66 -0.16 12.28
C ASN A 38 -1.09 1.22 12.79
N ILE A 39 -0.16 1.96 13.40
CA ILE A 39 -0.40 3.28 13.98
C ILE A 39 0.08 4.32 12.97
N LEU A 40 -0.85 5.06 12.37
CA LEU A 40 -0.56 6.16 11.45
C LEU A 40 -0.82 7.50 12.12
N VAL A 41 0.24 8.31 12.29
CA VAL A 41 0.14 9.68 12.80
C VAL A 41 0.20 10.65 11.64
N CYS A 42 -0.72 11.62 11.61
CA CYS A 42 -0.74 12.65 10.60
C CYS A 42 0.43 13.63 10.79
N MET A 43 1.38 13.61 9.87
CA MET A 43 2.51 14.55 9.84
C MET A 43 2.30 15.71 8.85
N GLY A 44 1.05 15.98 8.45
CA GLY A 44 0.72 17.08 7.56
C GLY A 44 0.72 18.42 8.28
N THR A 45 0.94 19.52 7.56
CA THR A 45 1.03 20.88 8.13
C THR A 45 -0.20 21.26 8.97
N ALA A 46 -1.40 20.88 8.53
CA ALA A 46 -2.64 21.14 9.27
C ALA A 46 -2.70 20.42 10.62
N CYS A 47 -2.15 19.19 10.68
CA CYS A 47 -2.04 18.41 11.92
C CYS A 47 -0.94 18.97 12.81
N TYR A 48 0.20 19.36 12.21
CA TYR A 48 1.34 19.96 12.91
C TYR A 48 0.96 21.24 13.65
N ILE A 49 0.21 22.15 13.02
CA ILE A 49 -0.25 23.40 13.64
C ILE A 49 -1.20 23.14 14.82
N ARG A 50 -1.95 22.03 14.81
CA ARG A 50 -2.86 21.63 15.89
C ARG A 50 -2.19 20.89 17.05
N GLY A 51 -0.87 20.66 16.97
CA GLY A 51 -0.12 19.96 18.01
C GLY A 51 -0.24 18.44 17.98
N ALA A 52 -0.37 17.86 16.78
CA ALA A 52 -0.32 16.42 16.56
C ALA A 52 1.10 15.84 16.69
#